data_AF-A0A094ZZZ3-F1
#
_entry.id   AF-A0A094ZZZ3-F1
#
_cell.length_a   1.000
_cell.length_b   1.000
_cell.length_c   1.000
_cell.angle_alpha   90.00
_cell.angle_beta   90.00
_cell.angle_gamma   90.00
#
_symmetry.space_group_name_H-M   'P 1'
#
loop_
_entity.id
_entity.type
_entity.pdbx_description
1 polymer ?
#
loop_
_entity_poly.entity_id
_entity_poly.type
_entity_poly.pdbx_seq_one_letter_code
_entity_poly.pdbx_strand_id
1 'polypeptide(L)'
;MNNFKNKIMSPRERLLEEIRKRIPIEPDSEDGNSTPKSSISTSFEMTSQVESCTGLTNETHSTWKYIVIVLSTVISLLCLGLLVWSTLYIAGWPKSTPISKSTFWNSEVGYWVDVFAFKDSNGDLVGDLNGFLSEVDYIKGVIGSGFVILGPITKGFYSNSHNMIGLVDDYEKLDEAVGTMDDFRHVLKQFHEKDLKVVLTFDFNSVSINHKWIKENRVKPKVFENSLRNQISRYGKPLSVDIRGQKYYSVFGSPSVDLDLTDIDTQNAIFDVIHYWMREGIDGILLDNAAYFVEQEEQHETQKKVLSCPQREEIYTQGNVKFVEKVREGIDKWMKIRGRKVLLGVNAGDTWCDLTGRPDPMLIFREVADVIIIREFLPNRGCKENFPTTKNLTCKYHSYQDAYKQKLGLTVSTSSFPSRKDVLSLAASLLLPGIPIIYYGTELGMTSFNKGRRPEQLYPKGKSYNNEGLFDYGSILSHQPMPWDTSGQRFSKAINDSSFKNYVEKNIKSEVVENVVDRKCEQTVYYLVQRLINLRQNPTFKSGTMEELSSFKDYEKHYYGVFVRRAAGFPTFVIVLLRYTPPNFVLDFRYICSSVTVRLAYPSIPNLPANNLLRCPEIHLVNSTLSNQIIVLQCN
;
A
#
# COMPACT_ATOMS: atom_id res chain seq x y z
N MET A 1 -14.48 -13.83 48.18
CA MET A 1 -15.49 -14.55 47.37
C MET A 1 -16.46 -13.55 46.71
N ASN A 2 -15.91 -12.60 45.93
CA ASN A 2 -16.68 -11.46 45.37
C ASN A 2 -16.07 -10.96 44.04
N ASN A 3 -15.56 -11.86 43.19
CA ASN A 3 -14.93 -11.46 41.91
C ASN A 3 -15.26 -12.39 40.74
N PHE A 4 -16.44 -13.03 40.76
CA PHE A 4 -16.89 -13.91 39.67
C PHE A 4 -18.30 -13.63 39.12
N LYS A 5 -18.98 -12.55 39.56
CA LYS A 5 -20.33 -12.20 39.09
C LYS A 5 -20.42 -11.05 38.07
N ASN A 6 -19.34 -10.33 37.78
CA ASN A 6 -19.36 -9.18 36.87
C ASN A 6 -19.08 -9.48 35.39
N LYS A 7 -19.11 -10.74 34.95
CA LYS A 7 -18.79 -11.11 33.55
C LYS A 7 -19.96 -11.57 32.70
N ILE A 8 -21.20 -11.49 33.20
CA ILE A 8 -22.41 -11.82 32.43
C ILE A 8 -23.52 -10.81 32.77
N MET A 9 -23.40 -9.58 32.27
CA MET A 9 -24.50 -8.61 32.29
C MET A 9 -24.52 -7.85 30.96
N SER A 10 -25.69 -7.85 30.33
CA SER A 10 -25.96 -7.14 29.09
C SER A 10 -25.86 -5.62 29.28
N PRO A 11 -25.60 -4.83 28.22
CA PRO A 11 -25.53 -3.37 28.32
C PRO A 11 -26.78 -2.71 28.93
N ARG A 12 -27.96 -3.31 28.74
CA ARG A 12 -29.23 -2.83 29.28
C ARG A 12 -29.33 -3.00 30.80
N GLU A 13 -28.77 -4.08 31.34
CA GLU A 13 -28.80 -4.36 32.78
C GLU A 13 -27.84 -3.44 33.55
N ARG A 14 -26.68 -3.11 32.97
CA ARG A 14 -25.75 -2.11 33.54
C ARG A 14 -26.39 -0.72 33.65
N LEU A 15 -27.16 -0.32 32.64
CA LEU A 15 -27.84 0.96 32.62
C LEU A 15 -28.94 1.05 33.71
N LEU A 16 -29.67 -0.05 33.95
CA LEU A 16 -30.70 -0.12 34.97
C LEU A 16 -30.11 -0.12 36.40
N GLU A 17 -28.93 -0.73 36.59
CA GLU A 17 -28.20 -0.71 37.86
C GLU A 17 -27.68 0.71 38.20
N GLU A 18 -27.22 1.47 37.20
CA GLU A 18 -26.78 2.85 37.37
C GLU A 18 -27.94 3.80 37.68
N ILE A 19 -29.11 3.60 37.06
CA ILE A 19 -30.32 4.37 37.35
C ILE A 19 -30.79 4.11 38.78
N ARG A 20 -30.68 2.86 39.27
CA ARG A 20 -31.07 2.47 40.64
C ARG A 20 -30.19 3.09 41.73
N LYS A 21 -28.94 3.46 41.40
CA LYS A 21 -28.00 4.11 42.33
C LYS A 21 -28.20 5.63 42.48
N ARG A 22 -29.03 6.26 41.63
CA ARG A 22 -29.20 7.73 41.59
C ARG A 22 -30.49 8.26 42.21
N ILE A 23 -31.27 7.42 42.90
CA ILE A 23 -32.48 7.86 43.61
C ILE A 23 -32.17 7.93 45.11
N PRO A 24 -32.18 9.12 45.73
CA PRO A 24 -32.06 9.24 47.19
C PRO A 24 -33.35 8.75 47.86
N ILE A 25 -33.19 7.88 48.85
CA ILE A 25 -34.24 7.45 49.77
C ILE A 25 -34.11 8.35 51.01
N GLU A 26 -35.13 9.14 51.31
CA GLU A 26 -35.27 9.85 52.60
C GLU A 26 -36.12 8.99 53.56
N PRO A 27 -35.84 9.02 54.88
CA PRO A 27 -36.35 8.03 55.82
C PRO A 27 -37.71 8.38 56.41
N ASP A 28 -38.38 7.31 56.85
CA ASP A 28 -39.69 7.25 57.49
C ASP A 28 -39.80 8.10 58.77
N SER A 29 -40.98 8.68 59.00
CA SER A 29 -41.52 8.91 60.35
C SER A 29 -43.01 8.57 60.40
N GLU A 30 -43.34 7.85 61.46
CA GLU A 30 -44.59 7.18 61.77
C GLU A 30 -45.72 8.16 62.12
N ASP A 31 -46.97 7.85 61.73
CA ASP A 31 -48.03 7.35 62.62
C ASP A 31 -49.46 7.71 62.14
N GLY A 32 -50.36 6.72 62.26
CA GLY A 32 -51.67 6.96 62.86
C GLY A 32 -52.89 7.28 61.98
N ASN A 33 -53.64 6.21 61.70
CA ASN A 33 -55.10 6.11 61.81
C ASN A 33 -56.07 6.54 60.67
N SER A 34 -56.71 5.50 60.12
CA SER A 34 -58.14 5.30 59.82
C SER A 34 -59.03 6.47 59.35
N THR A 35 -59.57 6.26 58.15
CA THR A 35 -60.68 6.94 57.44
C THR A 35 -62.05 6.74 58.14
N PRO A 36 -63.22 7.22 57.63
CA PRO A 36 -63.52 8.12 56.49
C PRO A 36 -64.55 9.24 56.80
N LYS A 37 -64.62 10.29 55.98
CA LYS A 37 -65.88 10.80 55.38
C LYS A 37 -65.67 12.06 54.53
N SER A 38 -66.21 11.96 53.31
CA SER A 38 -66.86 12.98 52.48
C SER A 38 -66.68 14.47 52.79
N SER A 39 -66.42 15.18 51.69
CA SER A 39 -67.17 16.35 51.21
C SER A 39 -66.63 17.76 51.50
N ILE A 40 -66.43 18.47 50.38
CA ILE A 40 -66.94 19.82 50.10
C ILE A 40 -66.11 21.01 50.62
N SER A 41 -65.50 21.72 49.64
CA SER A 41 -65.44 23.19 49.51
C SER A 41 -64.54 23.95 50.51
N THR A 42 -64.01 25.16 50.29
CA THR A 42 -64.08 26.14 49.21
C THR A 42 -62.96 27.17 49.42
N SER A 43 -62.51 27.75 48.32
CA SER A 43 -62.18 29.17 48.08
C SER A 43 -61.29 30.02 49.01
N PHE A 44 -60.40 30.76 48.34
CA PHE A 44 -60.21 32.21 48.51
C PHE A 44 -59.86 32.76 47.10
N GLU A 45 -60.81 33.28 46.31
CA GLU A 45 -61.27 34.68 46.21
C GLU A 45 -60.12 35.70 46.09
N MET A 46 -60.13 36.77 45.29
CA MET A 46 -61.01 37.40 44.28
C MET A 46 -60.14 38.56 43.72
N THR A 47 -60.24 39.01 42.47
CA THR A 47 -60.96 40.25 42.06
C THR A 47 -60.88 40.33 40.53
N SER A 48 -61.98 40.15 39.79
CA SER A 48 -62.96 41.17 39.39
C SER A 48 -62.43 42.21 38.37
N GLN A 49 -62.78 42.02 37.10
CA GLN A 49 -63.55 43.03 36.36
C GLN A 49 -64.59 42.30 35.49
N VAL A 50 -65.82 42.77 35.62
CA VAL A 50 -67.03 42.31 34.94
C VAL A 50 -67.39 43.36 33.90
N GLU A 51 -67.66 42.93 32.68
CA GLU A 51 -68.73 43.43 31.81
C GLU A 51 -68.95 42.38 30.72
N SER A 52 -69.94 41.50 30.89
CA SER A 52 -71.31 41.65 30.39
C SER A 52 -71.42 41.50 28.87
N CYS A 53 -71.86 40.32 28.44
CA CYS A 53 -73.11 40.17 27.70
C CYS A 53 -73.42 38.67 27.50
N THR A 54 -74.42 38.21 28.23
CA THR A 54 -75.18 36.99 27.93
C THR A 54 -75.84 37.10 26.57
N GLY A 55 -75.72 36.06 25.74
CA GLY A 55 -76.65 35.86 24.64
C GLY A 55 -76.06 35.06 23.48
N LEU A 56 -76.79 34.04 23.09
CA LEU A 56 -76.80 33.37 21.78
C LEU A 56 -75.93 32.10 21.62
N THR A 57 -76.63 31.00 21.88
CA THR A 57 -76.79 29.85 20.96
C THR A 57 -75.58 28.98 20.64
N ASN A 58 -75.66 27.73 21.14
CA ASN A 58 -75.33 26.50 20.42
C ASN A 58 -75.33 26.68 18.89
N GLU A 59 -74.17 26.83 18.24
CA GLU A 59 -73.92 26.43 16.83
C GLU A 59 -72.42 26.34 16.44
N THR A 60 -71.45 26.43 17.37
CA THR A 60 -70.00 26.48 17.02
C THR A 60 -69.22 25.17 17.23
N HIS A 61 -69.87 24.07 17.60
CA HIS A 61 -69.19 22.78 17.80
C HIS A 61 -69.04 21.94 16.52
N SER A 62 -69.74 22.28 15.45
CA SER A 62 -69.75 21.51 14.19
C SER A 62 -68.67 21.98 13.22
N THR A 63 -68.61 23.28 12.95
CA THR A 63 -67.67 23.90 11.99
C THR A 63 -66.20 23.73 12.40
N TRP A 64 -65.86 23.83 13.68
CA TRP A 64 -64.48 23.59 14.15
C TRP A 64 -64.09 22.11 14.00
N LYS A 65 -64.99 21.15 14.21
CA LYS A 65 -64.68 19.74 13.91
C LYS A 65 -64.36 19.54 12.42
N TYR A 66 -65.11 20.18 11.53
CA TYR A 66 -64.81 20.14 10.09
C TYR A 66 -63.49 20.80 9.74
N ILE A 67 -63.15 21.95 10.34
CA ILE A 67 -61.85 22.62 10.10
C ILE A 67 -60.69 21.76 10.59
N VAL A 68 -60.77 21.12 11.76
CA VAL A 68 -59.71 20.19 12.24
C VAL A 68 -59.57 18.99 11.31
N ILE A 69 -60.68 18.39 10.86
CA ILE A 69 -60.66 17.24 9.95
C ILE A 69 -60.04 17.64 8.62
N VAL A 70 -60.43 18.79 8.05
CA VAL A 70 -59.87 19.30 6.79
C VAL A 70 -58.38 19.63 6.94
N LEU A 71 -57.96 20.25 8.04
CA LEU A 71 -56.55 20.55 8.27
C LEU A 71 -55.73 19.26 8.43
N SER A 72 -56.26 18.28 9.17
CA SER A 72 -55.62 16.97 9.36
C SER A 72 -55.50 16.21 8.04
N THR A 73 -56.53 16.21 7.20
CA THR A 73 -56.47 15.53 5.89
C THR A 73 -55.50 16.23 4.95
N VAL A 74 -55.44 17.56 4.94
CA VAL A 74 -54.46 18.33 4.15
C VAL A 74 -53.03 18.03 4.61
N ILE A 75 -52.77 18.01 5.92
CA ILE A 75 -51.45 17.66 6.46
C ILE A 75 -51.08 16.22 6.11
N SER A 76 -52.00 15.26 6.27
CA SER A 76 -51.75 13.87 5.88
C SER A 76 -51.45 13.72 4.39
N LEU A 77 -52.18 14.44 3.52
CA LEU A 77 -51.93 14.44 2.07
C LEU A 77 -50.59 15.09 1.72
N LEU A 78 -50.19 16.16 2.42
CA LEU A 78 -48.87 16.78 2.26
C LEU A 78 -47.75 15.83 2.70
N CYS A 79 -47.91 15.14 3.84
CA CYS A 79 -46.94 14.13 4.28
C CYS A 79 -46.84 12.97 3.30
N LEU A 80 -47.98 12.50 2.76
CA LEU A 80 -48.01 11.41 1.80
C LEU A 80 -47.42 11.86 0.45
N GLY A 81 -47.67 13.10 0.04
CA GLY A 81 -47.05 13.74 -1.12
C GLY A 81 -45.54 13.90 -0.97
N LEU A 82 -45.06 14.30 0.21
CA LEU A 82 -43.62 14.38 0.52
C LEU A 82 -42.98 13.00 0.56
N LEU A 83 -43.65 11.98 1.09
CA LEU A 83 -43.19 10.60 1.06
C LEU A 83 -43.08 10.09 -0.37
N VAL A 84 -44.12 10.26 -1.18
CA VAL A 84 -44.11 9.88 -2.60
C VAL A 84 -43.04 10.66 -3.38
N TRP A 85 -42.91 11.95 -3.12
CA TRP A 85 -41.87 12.75 -3.75
C TRP A 85 -40.47 12.31 -3.34
N SER A 86 -40.25 12.01 -2.06
CA SER A 86 -38.96 11.48 -1.56
C SER A 86 -38.64 10.11 -2.15
N THR A 87 -39.62 9.22 -2.29
CA THR A 87 -39.41 7.89 -2.88
C THR A 87 -39.17 7.99 -4.38
N LEU A 88 -39.88 8.86 -5.10
CA LEU A 88 -39.62 9.15 -6.51
C LEU A 88 -38.27 9.84 -6.72
N TYR A 89 -37.86 10.73 -5.81
CA TYR A 89 -36.55 11.39 -5.83
C TYR A 89 -35.43 10.37 -5.58
N ILE A 90 -35.58 9.46 -4.62
CA ILE A 90 -34.63 8.37 -4.35
C ILE A 90 -34.60 7.35 -5.50
N ALA A 91 -35.75 7.03 -6.10
CA ALA A 91 -35.85 6.06 -7.20
C ALA A 91 -35.38 6.63 -8.55
N GLY A 92 -35.61 7.93 -8.78
CA GLY A 92 -35.23 8.67 -9.97
C GLY A 92 -33.88 9.35 -9.88
N TRP A 93 -33.27 9.40 -8.70
CA TRP A 93 -31.85 9.73 -8.58
C TRP A 93 -31.08 8.76 -9.47
N PRO A 94 -30.20 9.25 -10.36
CA PRO A 94 -29.28 8.36 -11.02
C PRO A 94 -28.59 7.63 -9.89
N LYS A 95 -28.77 6.30 -9.83
CA LYS A 95 -28.00 5.48 -8.91
C LYS A 95 -26.57 5.89 -9.20
N SER A 96 -25.96 6.68 -8.31
CA SER A 96 -24.54 6.95 -8.36
C SER A 96 -23.96 5.56 -8.53
N THR A 97 -23.35 5.30 -9.70
CA THR A 97 -22.79 4.00 -10.03
C THR A 97 -22.11 3.57 -8.76
N PRO A 98 -22.55 2.48 -8.10
CA PRO A 98 -22.02 2.17 -6.79
C PRO A 98 -20.52 2.07 -7.02
N ILE A 99 -19.78 3.05 -6.49
CA ILE A 99 -18.34 2.96 -6.39
C ILE A 99 -18.22 1.73 -5.50
N SER A 100 -18.00 0.57 -6.13
CA SER A 100 -17.73 -0.69 -5.44
C SER A 100 -16.81 -0.31 -4.30
N LYS A 101 -17.22 -0.51 -3.04
CA LYS A 101 -16.49 -0.03 -1.86
C LYS A 101 -15.03 -0.42 -2.05
N SER A 102 -14.23 0.55 -2.48
CA SER A 102 -12.90 0.29 -3.03
C SER A 102 -12.09 -0.35 -1.92
N THR A 103 -11.32 -1.38 -2.25
CA THR A 103 -10.35 -1.92 -1.30
C THR A 103 -9.31 -0.84 -1.01
N PHE A 104 -8.69 -0.86 0.18
CA PHE A 104 -7.70 0.17 0.52
C PHE A 104 -6.55 0.18 -0.49
N TRP A 105 -6.16 -0.99 -1.01
CA TRP A 105 -5.10 -1.10 -2.00
C TRP A 105 -5.45 -0.55 -3.39
N ASN A 106 -6.72 -0.55 -3.80
CA ASN A 106 -7.11 0.02 -5.09
C ASN A 106 -7.29 1.54 -5.05
N SER A 107 -7.42 2.13 -3.85
CA SER A 107 -7.74 3.55 -3.67
C SER A 107 -6.56 4.38 -3.17
N GLU A 108 -5.52 3.74 -2.63
CA GLU A 108 -4.46 4.43 -1.89
C GLU A 108 -3.04 4.05 -2.38
N VAL A 109 -2.03 4.67 -1.78
CA VAL A 109 -0.61 4.50 -2.13
C VAL A 109 0.07 3.58 -1.12
N GLY A 110 0.89 2.65 -1.60
CA GLY A 110 1.74 1.79 -0.77
C GLY A 110 3.10 2.42 -0.49
N TYR A 111 3.66 2.20 0.71
CA TYR A 111 5.04 2.53 1.06
C TYR A 111 5.78 1.28 1.53
N TRP A 112 6.74 0.80 0.74
CA TRP A 112 7.49 -0.43 1.03
C TRP A 112 8.83 -0.09 1.70
N VAL A 113 9.03 -0.63 2.90
CA VAL A 113 10.11 -0.25 3.81
C VAL A 113 10.94 -1.46 4.24
N ASP A 114 12.27 -1.32 4.18
CA ASP A 114 13.19 -2.16 4.96
C ASP A 114 13.34 -1.55 6.37
N VAL A 115 12.75 -2.18 7.38
CA VAL A 115 12.77 -1.67 8.76
C VAL A 115 14.20 -1.52 9.28
N PHE A 116 15.10 -2.45 8.93
CA PHE A 116 16.49 -2.46 9.39
C PHE A 116 17.34 -1.34 8.77
N ALA A 117 16.92 -0.79 7.63
CA ALA A 117 17.57 0.35 6.98
C ALA A 117 16.86 1.67 7.28
N PHE A 118 15.70 1.64 7.93
CA PHE A 118 14.85 2.83 8.05
C PHE A 118 15.33 3.75 9.17
N LYS A 119 15.26 3.35 10.44
CA LYS A 119 15.71 4.20 11.56
C LYS A 119 16.01 3.37 12.79
N ASP A 120 17.18 3.60 13.38
CA ASP A 120 17.64 2.97 14.63
C ASP A 120 17.18 3.81 15.83
N SER A 121 16.54 3.15 16.80
CA SER A 121 16.10 3.80 18.04
C SER A 121 16.96 3.49 19.27
N ASN A 122 17.76 2.42 19.21
CA ASN A 122 18.48 1.87 20.36
C ASN A 122 20.01 2.13 20.31
N GLY A 123 20.52 2.65 19.18
CA GLY A 123 21.93 3.01 19.00
C GLY A 123 22.83 1.85 18.55
N ASP A 124 22.28 0.74 18.09
CA ASP A 124 23.05 -0.39 17.57
C ASP A 124 23.39 -0.25 16.07
N LEU A 125 23.04 0.86 15.42
CA LEU A 125 23.24 1.14 13.99
C LEU A 125 22.39 0.28 13.04
N VAL A 126 21.34 -0.38 13.55
CA VAL A 126 20.37 -1.18 12.80
C VAL A 126 18.97 -0.63 13.10
N GLY A 127 18.15 -0.46 12.06
CA GLY A 127 16.79 0.01 12.23
C GLY A 127 15.89 -1.00 12.93
N ASP A 128 14.92 -0.49 13.69
CA ASP A 128 14.02 -1.30 14.51
C ASP A 128 12.56 -0.78 14.46
N LEU A 129 11.62 -1.53 15.03
CA LEU A 129 10.19 -1.19 15.02
C LEU A 129 9.86 0.13 15.73
N ASN A 130 10.61 0.48 16.78
CA ASN A 130 10.40 1.72 17.53
C ASN A 130 10.91 2.94 16.74
N GLY A 131 12.04 2.80 16.04
CA GLY A 131 12.56 3.77 15.10
C GLY A 131 11.61 3.96 13.92
N PHE A 132 11.11 2.87 13.34
CA PHE A 132 10.07 2.90 12.31
C PHE A 132 8.81 3.62 12.76
N LEU A 133 8.29 3.27 13.94
CA LEU A 133 7.12 3.92 14.52
C LEU A 133 7.31 5.42 14.74
N SER A 134 8.50 5.83 15.17
CA SER A 134 8.80 7.25 15.45
C SER A 134 8.66 8.17 14.22
N GLU A 135 8.64 7.60 13.02
CA GLU A 135 8.54 8.31 11.75
C GLU A 135 7.17 8.07 11.06
N VAL A 136 6.16 7.58 11.79
CA VAL A 136 4.81 7.34 11.26
C VAL A 136 4.18 8.61 10.65
N ASP A 137 4.46 9.79 11.21
CA ASP A 137 3.97 11.06 10.67
C ASP A 137 4.68 11.45 9.37
N TYR A 138 5.98 11.14 9.24
CA TYR A 138 6.68 11.27 7.97
C TYR A 138 6.06 10.35 6.91
N ILE A 139 5.84 9.07 7.24
CA ILE A 139 5.22 8.09 6.32
C ILE A 139 3.84 8.58 5.89
N LYS A 140 2.98 9.00 6.84
CA LYS A 140 1.67 9.54 6.53
C LYS A 140 1.75 10.81 5.68
N GLY A 141 2.76 11.66 5.91
CA GLY A 141 3.06 12.79 5.04
C GLY A 141 3.39 12.34 3.62
N VAL A 142 4.21 11.29 3.45
CA VAL A 142 4.58 10.74 2.15
C VAL A 142 3.36 10.19 1.41
N ILE A 143 2.59 9.27 1.99
CA ILE A 143 1.56 8.50 1.27
C ILE A 143 0.10 8.90 1.56
N GLY A 144 -0.16 9.78 2.52
CA GLY A 144 -1.52 10.06 2.99
C GLY A 144 -2.13 8.87 3.73
N SER A 145 -3.43 8.62 3.52
CA SER A 145 -4.14 7.46 4.08
C SER A 145 -3.88 6.22 3.22
N GLY A 146 -2.72 5.58 3.37
CA GLY A 146 -2.32 4.44 2.56
C GLY A 146 -2.00 3.18 3.34
N PHE A 147 -1.05 2.40 2.82
CA PHE A 147 -0.59 1.19 3.47
C PHE A 147 0.93 1.09 3.42
N VAL A 148 1.52 0.50 4.45
CA VAL A 148 2.93 0.15 4.46
C VAL A 148 3.10 -1.33 4.16
N ILE A 149 4.12 -1.67 3.38
CA ILE A 149 4.62 -3.03 3.21
C ILE A 149 5.92 -3.08 3.99
N LEU A 150 5.94 -3.81 5.10
CA LEU A 150 7.20 -4.08 5.80
C LEU A 150 7.91 -5.21 5.05
N GLY A 151 9.19 -5.04 4.76
CA GLY A 151 10.06 -6.14 4.36
C GLY A 151 10.05 -7.27 5.41
N PRO A 152 10.69 -8.41 5.14
CA PRO A 152 10.66 -9.52 6.09
C PRO A 152 11.30 -9.11 7.42
N ILE A 153 10.58 -9.31 8.52
CA ILE A 153 11.00 -8.94 9.89
C ILE A 153 11.11 -10.17 10.81
N THR A 154 10.99 -11.37 10.24
CA THR A 154 10.95 -12.62 11.01
C THR A 154 12.34 -13.10 11.39
N LYS A 155 12.39 -13.94 12.42
CA LYS A 155 13.62 -14.43 13.04
C LYS A 155 14.60 -14.98 12.02
N GLY A 156 15.85 -14.53 12.16
CA GLY A 156 16.97 -14.93 11.32
C GLY A 156 17.17 -14.01 10.13
N PHE A 157 16.16 -13.26 9.68
CA PHE A 157 16.28 -12.47 8.44
C PHE A 157 17.52 -11.58 8.44
N TYR A 158 17.83 -10.94 9.57
CA TYR A 158 19.06 -10.19 9.79
C TYR A 158 19.99 -10.87 10.81
N SER A 159 19.46 -11.37 11.93
CA SER A 159 20.24 -11.85 13.09
C SER A 159 20.69 -13.32 13.01
N ASN A 160 20.70 -13.93 11.83
CA ASN A 160 21.21 -15.30 11.64
C ASN A 160 22.73 -15.43 11.87
N SER A 161 23.16 -16.68 12.07
CA SER A 161 24.56 -17.08 12.28
C SER A 161 25.42 -17.11 11.00
N HIS A 162 24.89 -16.74 9.84
CA HIS A 162 25.55 -16.90 8.54
C HIS A 162 26.07 -15.61 7.92
N ASN A 163 26.07 -14.50 8.68
CA ASN A 163 26.49 -13.17 8.23
C ASN A 163 25.81 -12.75 6.90
N MET A 164 24.53 -13.11 6.75
CA MET A 164 23.73 -12.91 5.55
C MET A 164 22.42 -12.20 5.92
N ILE A 165 21.81 -11.48 4.98
CA ILE A 165 20.43 -11.01 5.05
C ILE A 165 19.59 -11.86 4.10
N GLY A 166 18.35 -12.19 4.47
CA GLY A 166 17.42 -12.93 3.62
C GLY A 166 17.24 -14.40 4.01
N LEU A 167 17.75 -14.82 5.18
CA LEU A 167 17.63 -16.20 5.66
C LEU A 167 16.64 -16.27 6.83
N VAL A 168 15.60 -17.10 6.75
CA VAL A 168 14.62 -17.21 7.84
C VAL A 168 14.85 -18.46 8.69
N ASP A 169 14.86 -18.29 10.01
CA ASP A 169 15.00 -19.36 11.02
C ASP A 169 13.67 -19.71 11.70
N ASP A 170 12.72 -18.77 11.82
CA ASP A 170 11.36 -19.02 12.34
C ASP A 170 10.38 -17.93 11.87
N TYR A 171 9.34 -18.30 11.11
CA TYR A 171 8.37 -17.34 10.58
C TYR A 171 7.38 -16.77 11.62
N GLU A 172 7.24 -17.38 12.79
CA GLU A 172 6.28 -16.94 13.82
C GLU A 172 6.90 -16.03 14.89
N LYS A 173 8.21 -15.78 14.77
CA LYS A 173 8.98 -14.93 15.68
C LYS A 173 9.56 -13.76 14.91
N LEU A 174 9.70 -12.63 15.59
CA LEU A 174 10.44 -11.48 15.08
C LEU A 174 11.95 -11.73 15.16
N ASP A 175 12.69 -11.10 14.25
CA ASP A 175 14.15 -10.99 14.34
C ASP A 175 14.55 -10.17 15.56
N GLU A 176 15.56 -10.64 16.29
CA GLU A 176 15.99 -10.00 17.53
C GLU A 176 16.42 -8.54 17.34
N ALA A 177 16.94 -8.19 16.15
CA ALA A 177 17.35 -6.81 15.84
C ALA A 177 16.16 -5.89 15.55
N VAL A 178 14.98 -6.43 15.18
CA VAL A 178 13.82 -5.60 14.82
C VAL A 178 13.00 -5.16 16.04
N GLY A 179 13.07 -5.93 17.14
CA GLY A 179 12.35 -5.66 18.39
C GLY A 179 11.44 -6.80 18.82
N THR A 180 10.45 -6.47 19.65
CA THR A 180 9.55 -7.44 20.31
C THR A 180 8.16 -7.47 19.70
N MET A 181 7.37 -8.50 20.03
CA MET A 181 5.97 -8.57 19.61
C MET A 181 5.12 -7.44 20.19
N ASP A 182 5.50 -6.88 21.35
CA ASP A 182 4.79 -5.74 21.94
C ASP A 182 5.09 -4.45 21.17
N ASP A 183 6.34 -4.26 20.70
CA ASP A 183 6.69 -3.17 19.78
C ASP A 183 5.88 -3.31 18.47
N PHE A 184 5.77 -4.53 17.94
CA PHE A 184 4.98 -4.78 16.72
C PHE A 184 3.48 -4.48 16.90
N ARG A 185 2.89 -4.90 18.02
CA ARG A 185 1.49 -4.55 18.33
C ARG A 185 1.31 -3.05 18.52
N HIS A 186 2.30 -2.36 19.07
CA HIS A 186 2.30 -0.91 19.17
C HIS A 186 2.31 -0.26 17.77
N VAL A 187 3.16 -0.74 16.86
CA VAL A 187 3.17 -0.32 15.45
C VAL A 187 1.80 -0.49 14.83
N LEU A 188 1.20 -1.69 14.90
CA LEU A 188 -0.13 -1.95 14.35
C LEU A 188 -1.17 -0.95 14.89
N LYS A 189 -1.21 -0.77 16.21
CA LYS A 189 -2.15 0.15 16.86
C LYS A 189 -1.99 1.58 16.34
N GLN A 190 -0.77 2.13 16.37
CA GLN A 190 -0.51 3.52 15.98
C GLN A 190 -0.74 3.76 14.48
N PHE A 191 -0.41 2.78 13.63
CA PHE A 191 -0.69 2.87 12.20
C PHE A 191 -2.20 2.84 11.94
N HIS A 192 -2.93 1.92 12.58
CA HIS A 192 -4.39 1.84 12.44
C HIS A 192 -5.09 3.10 12.97
N GLU A 193 -4.64 3.70 14.09
CA GLU A 193 -5.15 4.98 14.61
C GLU A 193 -4.94 6.15 13.65
N LYS A 194 -3.96 6.04 12.75
CA LYS A 194 -3.67 7.04 11.71
C LYS A 194 -4.23 6.67 10.33
N ASP A 195 -5.15 5.70 10.26
CA ASP A 195 -5.76 5.17 9.02
C ASP A 195 -4.76 4.53 8.05
N LEU A 196 -3.58 4.13 8.51
CA LEU A 196 -2.61 3.37 7.74
C LEU A 196 -2.87 1.87 7.91
N LYS A 197 -2.63 1.10 6.86
CA LYS A 197 -2.70 -0.38 6.88
C LYS A 197 -1.30 -0.98 6.89
N VAL A 198 -1.13 -2.16 7.49
CA VAL A 198 0.18 -2.82 7.62
C VAL A 198 0.17 -4.16 6.90
N VAL A 199 1.00 -4.29 5.88
CA VAL A 199 1.22 -5.50 5.09
C VAL A 199 2.59 -6.08 5.45
N LEU A 200 2.71 -7.39 5.64
CA LEU A 200 3.99 -8.06 5.90
C LEU A 200 4.49 -8.83 4.68
N THR A 201 5.80 -8.78 4.46
CA THR A 201 6.46 -9.57 3.41
C THR A 201 6.89 -10.93 3.95
N PHE A 202 6.56 -12.00 3.24
CA PHE A 202 7.04 -13.36 3.51
C PHE A 202 7.66 -13.95 2.25
N ASP A 203 8.85 -14.51 2.38
CA ASP A 203 9.44 -15.40 1.38
C ASP A 203 9.28 -16.84 1.90
N PHE A 204 8.35 -17.59 1.33
CA PHE A 204 8.16 -19.01 1.66
C PHE A 204 8.89 -19.95 0.69
N ASN A 205 9.77 -19.43 -0.18
CA ASN A 205 10.53 -20.27 -1.10
C ASN A 205 11.52 -21.15 -0.34
N SER A 206 12.31 -20.54 0.55
CA SER A 206 13.44 -21.22 1.19
C SER A 206 13.65 -20.79 2.63
N VAL A 207 14.26 -21.68 3.42
CA VAL A 207 14.55 -21.48 4.85
C VAL A 207 16.02 -21.76 5.14
N SER A 208 16.49 -21.25 6.28
CA SER A 208 17.77 -21.62 6.87
C SER A 208 17.91 -23.12 7.09
N ILE A 209 19.11 -23.66 6.90
CA ILE A 209 19.46 -25.02 7.38
C ILE A 209 19.23 -25.21 8.89
N ASN A 210 19.10 -24.12 9.67
CA ASN A 210 18.79 -24.16 11.11
C ASN A 210 17.29 -24.10 11.42
N HIS A 211 16.43 -23.92 10.42
CA HIS A 211 14.98 -23.77 10.60
C HIS A 211 14.35 -25.05 11.17
N LYS A 212 13.34 -24.91 12.05
CA LYS A 212 12.63 -26.04 12.68
C LYS A 212 12.06 -27.04 11.66
N TRP A 213 11.57 -26.51 10.55
CA TRP A 213 11.01 -27.24 9.41
C TRP A 213 11.98 -28.19 8.68
N ILE A 214 13.30 -28.03 8.85
CA ILE A 214 14.26 -29.03 8.37
C ILE A 214 14.08 -30.36 9.11
N LYS A 215 13.81 -30.32 10.41
CA LYS A 215 13.58 -31.52 11.25
C LYS A 215 12.16 -32.06 11.12
N GLU A 216 11.21 -31.22 10.70
CA GLU A 216 9.81 -31.59 10.46
C GLU A 216 9.57 -32.09 9.02
N ASN A 217 10.64 -32.33 8.26
CA ASN A 217 10.60 -32.86 6.88
C ASN A 217 9.77 -32.00 5.91
N ARG A 218 9.80 -30.66 6.05
CA ARG A 218 9.14 -29.73 5.11
C ARG A 218 9.98 -29.41 3.87
N VAL A 219 11.11 -30.07 3.74
CA VAL A 219 12.06 -29.94 2.62
C VAL A 219 12.21 -31.31 1.99
N LYS A 220 12.26 -31.36 0.66
CA LYS A 220 12.31 -32.62 -0.09
C LYS A 220 13.76 -33.02 -0.39
N PRO A 221 14.24 -34.18 0.08
CA PRO A 221 15.51 -34.74 -0.37
C PRO A 221 15.51 -34.93 -1.90
N LYS A 222 16.59 -34.55 -2.57
CA LYS A 222 16.75 -34.70 -4.02
C LYS A 222 18.01 -35.47 -4.37
N VAL A 223 17.87 -36.46 -5.25
CA VAL A 223 19.01 -37.14 -5.86
C VAL A 223 19.49 -36.30 -7.04
N PHE A 224 20.73 -35.81 -6.95
CA PHE A 224 21.34 -35.05 -8.03
C PHE A 224 22.15 -36.02 -8.92
N GLU A 225 21.66 -36.27 -10.12
CA GLU A 225 22.40 -37.05 -11.13
C GLU A 225 23.78 -36.42 -11.44
N ASN A 226 24.70 -37.19 -12.03
CA ASN A 226 26.05 -36.72 -12.34
C ASN A 226 26.08 -35.47 -13.23
N SER A 227 25.08 -35.28 -14.09
CA SER A 227 24.86 -34.09 -14.92
C SER A 227 24.46 -32.86 -14.10
N LEU A 228 23.75 -33.04 -12.98
CA LEU A 228 23.24 -31.98 -12.10
C LEU A 228 24.27 -31.53 -11.05
N ARG A 229 25.32 -32.33 -10.76
CA ARG A 229 26.38 -31.97 -9.78
C ARG A 229 27.11 -30.67 -10.10
N ASN A 230 27.14 -30.27 -11.38
CA ASN A 230 27.79 -29.05 -11.85
C ASN A 230 26.80 -27.90 -12.08
N GLN A 231 25.52 -28.06 -11.70
CA GLN A 231 24.56 -26.96 -11.76
C GLN A 231 24.80 -25.99 -10.61
N ILE A 232 24.69 -24.71 -10.97
CA ILE A 232 24.97 -23.59 -10.10
C ILE A 232 23.63 -22.95 -9.78
N SER A 233 23.36 -22.70 -8.50
CA SER A 233 22.28 -21.86 -7.99
C SER A 233 22.32 -20.45 -8.59
N ARG A 234 21.27 -19.67 -8.31
CA ARG A 234 21.12 -18.29 -8.76
C ARG A 234 22.33 -17.41 -8.45
N TYR A 235 22.95 -17.59 -7.29
CA TYR A 235 24.03 -16.74 -6.81
C TYR A 235 25.43 -17.36 -6.96
N GLY A 236 25.60 -18.29 -7.89
CA GLY A 236 26.94 -18.81 -8.19
C GLY A 236 27.40 -19.98 -7.31
N LYS A 237 26.58 -20.43 -6.34
CA LYS A 237 26.85 -21.56 -5.43
C LYS A 237 26.32 -22.89 -5.99
N PRO A 238 26.69 -24.06 -5.45
CA PRO A 238 26.05 -25.32 -5.84
C PRO A 238 24.52 -25.28 -5.64
N LEU A 239 23.77 -25.85 -6.58
CA LEU A 239 22.30 -25.98 -6.51
C LEU A 239 21.85 -27.00 -5.45
N SER A 240 22.77 -27.84 -4.97
CA SER A 240 22.54 -28.81 -3.90
C SER A 240 23.11 -28.32 -2.58
N VAL A 241 22.34 -28.46 -1.50
CA VAL A 241 22.80 -28.26 -0.12
C VAL A 241 22.81 -29.60 0.61
N ASP A 242 23.91 -29.90 1.29
CA ASP A 242 24.05 -31.10 2.10
C ASP A 242 23.66 -30.80 3.54
N ILE A 243 22.68 -31.54 4.06
CA ILE A 243 22.31 -31.53 5.47
C ILE A 243 22.42 -32.97 5.96
N ARG A 244 23.44 -33.23 6.78
CA ARG A 244 23.68 -34.52 7.45
C ARG A 244 23.80 -35.71 6.47
N GLY A 245 24.45 -35.50 5.32
CA GLY A 245 24.70 -36.54 4.32
C GLY A 245 23.54 -36.72 3.32
N GLN A 246 22.45 -35.97 3.47
CA GLN A 246 21.34 -35.93 2.53
C GLN A 246 21.39 -34.62 1.74
N LYS A 247 21.18 -34.70 0.43
CA LYS A 247 21.15 -33.52 -0.44
C LYS A 247 19.74 -33.00 -0.66
N TYR A 248 19.62 -31.68 -0.70
CA TYR A 248 18.39 -30.92 -0.91
C TYR A 248 18.59 -29.89 -2.02
N TYR A 249 17.49 -29.51 -2.68
CA TYR A 249 17.48 -28.42 -3.66
C TYR A 249 17.56 -27.06 -2.96
N SER A 250 18.32 -26.15 -3.56
CA SER A 250 18.22 -24.73 -3.22
C SER A 250 18.53 -23.83 -4.40
N VAL A 251 17.56 -23.03 -4.81
CA VAL A 251 17.72 -22.03 -5.87
C VAL A 251 18.71 -20.92 -5.48
N PHE A 252 18.86 -20.62 -4.19
CA PHE A 252 19.78 -19.60 -3.66
C PHE A 252 21.10 -20.17 -3.13
N GLY A 253 21.17 -21.49 -2.94
CA GLY A 253 22.34 -22.20 -2.46
C GLY A 253 22.55 -22.06 -0.94
N SER A 254 23.48 -22.86 -0.42
CA SER A 254 23.78 -22.91 1.03
C SER A 254 24.11 -21.52 1.60
N PRO A 255 23.57 -21.12 2.76
CA PRO A 255 22.86 -21.95 3.75
C PRO A 255 21.32 -21.97 3.62
N SER A 256 20.77 -21.63 2.46
CA SER A 256 19.32 -21.73 2.23
C SER A 256 18.93 -23.09 1.66
N VAL A 257 17.71 -23.55 1.95
CA VAL A 257 17.13 -24.81 1.44
C VAL A 257 15.67 -24.56 1.09
N ASP A 258 15.25 -25.00 -0.09
CA ASP A 258 13.91 -24.70 -0.60
C ASP A 258 12.88 -25.65 0.03
N LEU A 259 11.71 -25.10 0.39
CA LEU A 259 10.61 -25.84 0.97
C LEU A 259 9.90 -26.70 -0.09
N ASP A 260 9.35 -27.85 0.33
CA ASP A 260 8.46 -28.62 -0.55
C ASP A 260 7.07 -27.99 -0.55
N LEU A 261 6.87 -26.97 -1.39
CA LEU A 261 5.58 -26.29 -1.50
C LEU A 261 4.50 -27.14 -2.19
N THR A 262 4.82 -28.35 -2.66
CA THR A 262 3.84 -29.32 -3.17
C THR A 262 3.27 -30.21 -2.07
N ASP A 263 3.98 -30.34 -0.94
CA ASP A 263 3.56 -31.11 0.20
C ASP A 263 2.44 -30.41 0.99
N ILE A 264 1.38 -31.16 1.29
CA ILE A 264 0.18 -30.62 1.94
C ILE A 264 0.46 -30.19 3.38
N ASP A 265 1.32 -30.90 4.09
CA ASP A 265 1.60 -30.58 5.49
C ASP A 265 2.52 -29.34 5.60
N THR A 266 3.39 -29.14 4.61
CA THR A 266 4.18 -27.91 4.43
C THR A 266 3.28 -26.72 4.13
N GLN A 267 2.32 -26.87 3.21
CA GLN A 267 1.31 -25.85 2.94
C GLN A 267 0.49 -25.51 4.19
N ASN A 268 0.04 -26.50 4.95
CA ASN A 268 -0.69 -26.29 6.20
C ASN A 268 0.13 -25.50 7.23
N ALA A 269 1.42 -25.83 7.40
CA ALA A 269 2.32 -25.11 8.30
C ALA A 269 2.48 -23.63 7.88
N ILE A 270 2.58 -23.36 6.57
CA ILE A 270 2.60 -21.99 6.04
C ILE A 270 1.28 -21.27 6.32
N PHE A 271 0.14 -21.95 6.18
CA PHE A 271 -1.15 -21.33 6.48
C PHE A 271 -1.31 -21.02 7.97
N ASP A 272 -0.74 -21.83 8.86
CA ASP A 272 -0.71 -21.54 10.30
C ASP A 272 0.10 -20.26 10.61
N VAL A 273 1.24 -20.07 9.95
CA VAL A 273 2.03 -18.83 10.01
C VAL A 273 1.19 -17.64 9.54
N ILE A 274 0.56 -17.75 8.38
CA ILE A 274 -0.29 -16.69 7.81
C ILE A 274 -1.43 -16.34 8.77
N HIS A 275 -2.13 -17.34 9.31
CA HIS A 275 -3.18 -17.15 10.31
C HIS A 275 -2.67 -16.56 11.61
N TYR A 276 -1.46 -16.88 12.05
CA TYR A 276 -0.83 -16.28 13.21
C TYR A 276 -0.70 -14.76 13.04
N TRP A 277 -0.11 -14.29 11.95
CA TRP A 277 0.06 -12.85 11.73
C TRP A 277 -1.27 -12.12 11.46
N MET A 278 -2.22 -12.77 10.79
CA MET A 278 -3.58 -12.23 10.61
C MET A 278 -4.33 -12.12 11.94
N ARG A 279 -4.07 -13.00 12.92
CA ARG A 279 -4.58 -12.87 14.30
C ARG A 279 -3.95 -11.70 15.04
N GLU A 280 -2.66 -11.47 14.86
CA GLU A 280 -1.94 -10.31 15.44
C GLU A 280 -2.48 -8.97 14.88
N GLY A 281 -2.99 -8.97 13.64
CA GLY A 281 -3.84 -7.88 13.14
C GLY A 281 -3.35 -7.20 11.87
N ILE A 282 -2.46 -7.83 11.11
CA ILE A 282 -2.00 -7.31 9.80
C ILE A 282 -3.17 -7.20 8.80
N ASP A 283 -3.00 -6.31 7.82
CA ASP A 283 -3.98 -6.01 6.77
C ASP A 283 -3.70 -6.71 5.44
N GLY A 284 -2.57 -7.37 5.32
CA GLY A 284 -2.20 -8.08 4.10
C GLY A 284 -0.85 -8.75 4.18
N ILE A 285 -0.57 -9.55 3.16
CA ILE A 285 0.70 -10.24 2.97
C ILE A 285 1.21 -9.96 1.56
N LEU A 286 2.51 -9.67 1.44
CA LEU A 286 3.24 -9.71 0.17
C LEU A 286 4.08 -10.99 0.14
N LEU A 287 3.78 -11.89 -0.78
CA LEU A 287 4.60 -13.07 -1.04
C LEU A 287 5.77 -12.69 -1.93
N ASP A 288 6.99 -12.72 -1.39
CA ASP A 288 8.21 -12.46 -2.13
C ASP A 288 8.77 -13.73 -2.77
N ASN A 289 9.64 -13.57 -3.77
CA ASN A 289 10.24 -14.68 -4.53
C ASN A 289 9.22 -15.65 -5.14
N ALA A 290 8.00 -15.18 -5.44
CA ALA A 290 6.92 -16.01 -5.98
C ALA A 290 7.23 -16.63 -7.35
N ALA A 291 8.26 -16.13 -8.03
CA ALA A 291 8.78 -16.74 -9.24
C ALA A 291 9.50 -18.08 -9.00
N TYR A 292 9.79 -18.47 -7.75
CA TYR A 292 10.59 -19.67 -7.46
C TYR A 292 9.83 -20.78 -6.71
N PHE A 293 8.62 -20.51 -6.22
CA PHE A 293 7.91 -21.37 -5.25
C PHE A 293 7.83 -22.86 -5.60
N VAL A 294 7.49 -23.23 -6.83
CA VAL A 294 7.34 -24.63 -7.22
C VAL A 294 8.15 -24.88 -8.48
N GLU A 295 9.17 -25.72 -8.35
CA GLU A 295 10.00 -26.14 -9.46
C GLU A 295 9.23 -27.04 -10.42
N GLN A 296 9.60 -27.01 -11.70
CA GLN A 296 9.11 -28.02 -12.65
C GLN A 296 9.86 -29.34 -12.42
N GLU A 297 9.13 -30.46 -12.42
CA GLU A 297 9.77 -31.78 -12.50
C GLU A 297 10.57 -31.86 -13.80
N GLU A 298 11.85 -32.24 -13.69
CA GLU A 298 12.78 -32.30 -14.81
C GLU A 298 12.26 -33.26 -15.89
N GLN A 299 11.63 -32.72 -16.94
CA GLN A 299 11.54 -33.45 -18.19
C GLN A 299 12.95 -33.51 -18.76
N HIS A 300 13.51 -34.71 -18.81
CA HIS A 300 14.82 -35.03 -19.37
C HIS A 300 15.06 -34.26 -20.67
N GLU A 301 15.85 -33.19 -20.61
CA GLU A 301 16.92 -32.82 -21.57
C GLU A 301 17.46 -31.40 -21.29
N THR A 302 18.72 -31.33 -20.85
CA THR A 302 19.64 -30.20 -21.02
C THR A 302 19.22 -28.81 -20.50
N GLN A 303 18.96 -28.65 -19.20
CA GLN A 303 19.10 -27.31 -18.59
C GLN A 303 20.59 -26.93 -18.46
N LYS A 304 21.12 -26.28 -19.52
CA LYS A 304 22.39 -25.57 -19.47
C LYS A 304 22.22 -24.27 -18.66
N LYS A 305 22.86 -24.23 -17.48
CA LYS A 305 23.10 -23.06 -16.60
C LYS A 305 21.84 -22.27 -16.15
N VAL A 306 21.51 -22.38 -14.85
CA VAL A 306 20.68 -21.38 -14.12
C VAL A 306 21.35 -19.99 -14.10
N LEU A 307 22.66 -19.93 -14.43
CA LEU A 307 23.50 -18.72 -14.36
C LEU A 307 23.16 -17.63 -15.39
N SER A 308 22.54 -17.97 -16.53
CA SER A 308 22.23 -17.01 -17.59
C SER A 308 20.76 -17.09 -17.92
N CYS A 309 19.99 -16.19 -17.32
CA CYS A 309 18.55 -16.06 -17.53
C CYS A 309 17.85 -17.33 -18.00
N PRO A 310 17.59 -18.30 -17.09
CA PRO A 310 16.86 -19.51 -17.45
C PRO A 310 15.62 -19.07 -18.22
N GLN A 311 15.32 -19.78 -19.32
CA GLN A 311 14.43 -19.27 -20.36
C GLN A 311 13.16 -18.72 -19.70
N ARG A 312 12.83 -17.47 -20.02
CA ARG A 312 12.14 -16.48 -19.15
C ARG A 312 10.78 -16.90 -18.55
N GLU A 313 10.25 -18.05 -18.94
CA GLU A 313 8.97 -18.63 -18.52
C GLU A 313 9.12 -19.87 -17.62
N GLU A 314 10.29 -20.52 -17.58
CA GLU A 314 10.50 -21.79 -16.88
C GLU A 314 10.26 -21.70 -15.36
N ILE A 315 10.59 -20.55 -14.75
CA ILE A 315 10.40 -20.33 -13.31
C ILE A 315 8.95 -19.93 -12.97
N TYR A 316 8.17 -19.40 -13.93
CA TYR A 316 6.77 -19.01 -13.70
C TYR A 316 5.83 -20.19 -13.97
N THR A 317 5.78 -21.13 -13.02
CA THR A 317 5.06 -22.39 -13.22
C THR A 317 3.59 -22.28 -12.80
N GLN A 318 2.76 -23.20 -13.31
CA GLN A 318 1.40 -23.39 -12.78
C GLN A 318 1.43 -23.90 -11.32
N GLY A 319 2.52 -24.54 -10.89
CA GLY A 319 2.73 -24.92 -9.49
C GLY A 319 2.76 -23.68 -8.59
N ASN A 320 3.47 -22.62 -8.99
CA ASN A 320 3.49 -21.35 -8.24
C ASN A 320 2.08 -20.79 -8.09
N VAL A 321 1.30 -20.78 -9.17
CA VAL A 321 -0.09 -20.26 -9.15
C VAL A 321 -0.95 -21.09 -8.21
N LYS A 322 -0.87 -22.42 -8.27
CA LYS A 322 -1.64 -23.31 -7.40
C LYS A 322 -1.29 -23.10 -5.91
N PHE A 323 -0.01 -22.90 -5.59
CA PHE A 323 0.39 -22.58 -4.22
C PHE A 323 -0.22 -21.25 -3.75
N VAL A 324 -0.11 -20.18 -4.56
CA VAL A 324 -0.71 -18.87 -4.24
C VAL A 324 -2.24 -18.95 -4.18
N GLU A 325 -2.89 -19.76 -5.02
CA GLU A 325 -4.32 -20.04 -4.97
C GLU A 325 -4.72 -20.66 -3.62
N LYS A 326 -3.95 -21.62 -3.10
CA LYS A 326 -4.20 -22.21 -1.78
C LYS A 326 -4.03 -21.20 -0.65
N VAL A 327 -3.03 -20.30 -0.74
CA VAL A 327 -2.90 -19.17 0.18
C VAL A 327 -4.14 -18.26 0.11
N ARG A 328 -4.59 -17.91 -1.10
CA ARG A 328 -5.80 -17.09 -1.32
C ARG A 328 -7.04 -17.73 -0.71
N GLU A 329 -7.24 -19.04 -0.89
CA GLU A 329 -8.33 -19.80 -0.27
C GLU A 329 -8.29 -19.71 1.27
N GLY A 330 -7.10 -19.81 1.88
CA GLY A 330 -6.90 -19.65 3.32
C GLY A 330 -7.30 -18.26 3.80
N ILE A 331 -6.80 -17.22 3.13
CA ILE A 331 -7.14 -15.83 3.46
C ILE A 331 -8.65 -15.58 3.27
N ASP A 332 -9.27 -16.12 2.21
CA ASP A 332 -10.72 -15.99 1.97
C ASP A 332 -11.58 -16.59 3.08
N LYS A 333 -11.18 -17.76 3.59
CA LYS A 333 -11.86 -18.37 4.75
C LYS A 333 -11.79 -17.43 5.96
N TRP A 334 -10.64 -16.83 6.22
CA TRP A 334 -10.48 -15.86 7.30
C TRP A 334 -11.33 -14.61 7.11
N MET A 335 -11.33 -14.03 5.91
CA MET A 335 -12.13 -12.84 5.59
C MET A 335 -13.63 -13.10 5.80
N LYS A 336 -14.12 -14.29 5.45
CA LYS A 336 -15.52 -14.69 5.70
C LYS A 336 -15.86 -14.75 7.19
N ILE A 337 -14.94 -15.22 8.03
CA ILE A 337 -15.16 -15.36 9.47
C ILE A 337 -15.10 -14.00 10.19
N ARG A 338 -14.13 -13.15 9.83
CA ARG A 338 -13.81 -11.92 10.59
C ARG A 338 -14.34 -10.65 9.94
N GLY A 339 -14.78 -10.69 8.69
CA GLY A 339 -15.32 -9.54 7.95
C GLY A 339 -14.30 -8.45 7.59
N ARG A 340 -13.00 -8.66 7.87
CA ARG A 340 -11.92 -7.73 7.51
C ARG A 340 -11.31 -8.16 6.18
N LYS A 341 -11.18 -7.22 5.24
CA LYS A 341 -10.46 -7.46 3.98
C LYS A 341 -8.96 -7.61 4.26
N VAL A 342 -8.33 -8.59 3.63
CA VAL A 342 -6.90 -8.85 3.74
C VAL A 342 -6.30 -8.95 2.33
N LEU A 343 -5.29 -8.13 2.08
CA LEU A 343 -4.59 -8.08 0.80
C LEU A 343 -3.68 -9.30 0.63
N LEU A 344 -3.68 -9.90 -0.56
CA LEU A 344 -2.65 -10.83 -1.01
C LEU A 344 -1.89 -10.24 -2.20
N GLY A 345 -0.64 -9.85 -1.97
CA GLY A 345 0.30 -9.39 -2.98
C GLY A 345 1.29 -10.48 -3.38
N VAL A 346 1.83 -10.39 -4.60
CA VAL A 346 2.96 -11.23 -5.06
C VAL A 346 4.05 -10.37 -5.68
N ASN A 347 5.30 -10.67 -5.33
CA ASN A 347 6.50 -10.11 -5.94
C ASN A 347 7.35 -11.24 -6.55
N ALA A 348 7.93 -10.99 -7.72
CA ALA A 348 8.79 -11.98 -8.38
C ALA A 348 10.09 -12.26 -7.61
N GLY A 349 10.47 -11.33 -6.73
CA GLY A 349 11.78 -11.28 -6.11
C GLY A 349 12.89 -10.94 -7.11
N ASP A 350 14.11 -11.29 -6.73
CA ASP A 350 15.24 -11.08 -7.62
C ASP A 350 15.23 -12.13 -8.73
N THR A 351 15.11 -11.68 -9.98
CA THR A 351 15.09 -12.57 -11.15
C THR A 351 16.23 -12.32 -12.14
N TRP A 352 17.04 -11.27 -11.97
CA TRP A 352 18.10 -10.76 -12.89
C TRP A 352 17.76 -10.65 -14.40
N CYS A 353 16.58 -11.07 -14.85
CA CYS A 353 16.25 -11.24 -16.26
C CYS A 353 15.45 -10.15 -16.93
N ASP A 354 15.99 -9.67 -18.04
CA ASP A 354 15.32 -8.79 -18.97
C ASP A 354 13.99 -9.40 -19.46
N LEU A 355 12.92 -8.60 -19.47
CA LEU A 355 11.59 -8.96 -19.94
C LEU A 355 11.35 -8.56 -21.40
N THR A 356 12.41 -8.30 -22.19
CA THR A 356 12.27 -7.79 -23.57
C THR A 356 11.28 -8.57 -24.42
N GLY A 357 10.29 -7.85 -24.98
CA GLY A 357 9.40 -8.35 -26.03
C GLY A 357 8.19 -9.17 -25.58
N ARG A 358 7.92 -9.34 -24.27
CA ARG A 358 6.74 -10.06 -23.76
C ARG A 358 6.07 -9.31 -22.59
N PRO A 359 4.77 -9.55 -22.32
CA PRO A 359 4.12 -9.15 -21.08
C PRO A 359 4.90 -9.65 -19.86
N ASP A 360 4.80 -8.95 -18.72
CA ASP A 360 5.44 -9.41 -17.49
C ASP A 360 4.89 -10.81 -17.09
N PRO A 361 5.75 -11.85 -16.96
CA PRO A 361 5.33 -13.19 -16.55
C PRO A 361 4.59 -13.25 -15.20
N MET A 362 4.76 -12.24 -14.33
CA MET A 362 4.01 -12.13 -13.08
C MET A 362 2.49 -12.03 -13.29
N LEU A 363 2.03 -11.67 -14.50
CA LEU A 363 0.62 -11.69 -14.86
C LEU A 363 -0.02 -13.09 -14.76
N ILE A 364 0.77 -14.16 -14.63
CA ILE A 364 0.26 -15.51 -14.34
C ILE A 364 -0.55 -15.57 -13.03
N PHE A 365 -0.27 -14.69 -12.06
CA PHE A 365 -0.95 -14.65 -10.76
C PHE A 365 -2.23 -13.80 -10.74
N ARG A 366 -2.67 -13.25 -11.87
CA ARG A 366 -3.78 -12.27 -11.95
C ARG A 366 -5.12 -12.76 -11.43
N GLU A 367 -5.37 -14.05 -11.45
CA GLU A 367 -6.62 -14.63 -10.94
C GLU A 367 -6.57 -14.89 -9.43
N VAL A 368 -5.38 -15.00 -8.84
CA VAL A 368 -5.19 -15.46 -7.45
C VAL A 368 -4.68 -14.37 -6.51
N ALA A 369 -4.07 -13.30 -7.03
CA ALA A 369 -3.55 -12.18 -6.25
C ALA A 369 -4.43 -10.92 -6.38
N ASP A 370 -4.41 -10.10 -5.33
CA ASP A 370 -4.98 -8.75 -5.32
C ASP A 370 -4.01 -7.73 -5.91
N VAL A 371 -2.70 -7.90 -5.63
CA VAL A 371 -1.63 -7.01 -6.10
C VAL A 371 -0.50 -7.83 -6.70
N ILE A 372 -0.05 -7.42 -7.89
CA ILE A 372 1.07 -8.04 -8.60
C ILE A 372 2.14 -6.99 -8.84
N ILE A 373 3.28 -7.10 -8.17
CA ILE A 373 4.40 -6.20 -8.41
C ILE A 373 4.93 -6.47 -9.83
N ILE A 374 4.63 -5.56 -10.76
CA ILE A 374 5.16 -5.63 -12.11
C ILE A 374 6.54 -4.97 -12.16
N ARG A 375 7.40 -5.51 -13.00
CA ARG A 375 8.81 -5.08 -13.07
C ARG A 375 9.08 -4.12 -14.21
N GLU A 376 8.05 -3.71 -14.93
CA GLU A 376 8.17 -2.84 -16.10
C GLU A 376 8.87 -1.52 -15.79
N PHE A 377 8.57 -0.94 -14.62
CA PHE A 377 9.13 0.33 -14.16
C PHE A 377 10.47 0.18 -13.42
N LEU A 378 10.99 -1.05 -13.29
CA LEU A 378 12.27 -1.30 -12.63
C LEU A 378 13.44 -1.06 -13.61
N PRO A 379 14.61 -0.65 -13.09
CA PRO A 379 15.79 -0.41 -13.91
C PRO A 379 16.13 -1.59 -14.82
N ASN A 380 16.27 -1.34 -16.13
CA ASN A 380 16.62 -2.32 -17.17
C ASN A 380 15.64 -3.50 -17.36
N ARG A 381 14.39 -3.40 -16.90
CA ARG A 381 13.38 -4.47 -17.06
C ARG A 381 12.22 -4.13 -18.00
N GLY A 382 12.06 -2.85 -18.34
CA GLY A 382 11.05 -2.35 -19.29
C GLY A 382 11.33 -2.68 -20.77
N CYS A 383 11.10 -1.71 -21.65
CA CYS A 383 11.58 -1.77 -23.03
C CYS A 383 13.10 -1.54 -23.06
N LYS A 384 13.85 -2.31 -23.87
CA LYS A 384 15.32 -2.17 -23.98
C LYS A 384 15.70 -0.74 -24.33
N GLU A 385 16.42 -0.06 -23.46
CA GLU A 385 17.18 1.15 -23.78
C GLU A 385 18.50 0.75 -24.47
N ASN A 386 18.41 0.20 -25.68
CA ASN A 386 19.56 0.23 -26.60
C ASN A 386 19.40 1.52 -27.41
N PHE A 387 20.11 2.59 -27.07
CA PHE A 387 20.02 3.85 -27.82
C PHE A 387 20.49 3.69 -29.29
N PRO A 388 20.02 4.52 -30.25
CA PRO A 388 19.06 5.59 -30.09
C PRO A 388 17.66 5.22 -30.63
N THR A 389 16.66 5.81 -29.97
CA THR A 389 15.26 5.98 -30.37
C THR A 389 14.24 4.89 -29.98
N THR A 390 13.65 5.18 -28.81
CA THR A 390 12.20 5.23 -28.57
C THR A 390 11.43 3.95 -28.39
N LYS A 391 11.36 3.48 -27.14
CA LYS A 391 10.06 3.13 -26.58
C LYS A 391 9.95 3.61 -25.13
N ASN A 392 8.82 4.28 -24.87
CA ASN A 392 8.33 4.70 -23.56
C ASN A 392 8.44 3.56 -22.54
N LEU A 393 8.82 3.83 -21.30
CA LEU A 393 8.77 2.80 -20.24
C LEU A 393 7.33 2.34 -19.95
N THR A 394 6.31 3.03 -20.46
CA THR A 394 4.90 2.59 -20.46
C THR A 394 4.54 1.66 -21.62
N CYS A 395 5.48 1.33 -22.52
CA CYS A 395 5.23 0.59 -23.75
C CYS A 395 4.46 -0.73 -23.57
N LYS A 396 4.77 -1.52 -22.52
CA LYS A 396 4.09 -2.80 -22.29
C LYS A 396 2.84 -2.59 -21.45
N TYR A 397 2.86 -1.60 -20.56
CA TYR A 397 1.75 -1.23 -19.70
C TYR A 397 0.49 -0.98 -20.53
N HIS A 398 0.64 -0.29 -21.67
CA HIS A 398 -0.46 -0.07 -22.61
C HIS A 398 -1.03 -1.35 -23.22
N SER A 399 -0.22 -2.40 -23.39
CA SER A 399 -0.67 -3.68 -23.95
C SER A 399 -1.43 -4.55 -22.95
N TYR A 400 -1.35 -4.24 -21.65
CA TYR A 400 -2.14 -4.94 -20.65
C TYR A 400 -3.62 -4.56 -20.76
N GLN A 401 -4.49 -5.55 -20.54
CA GLN A 401 -5.93 -5.33 -20.48
C GLN A 401 -6.27 -4.43 -19.28
N ASP A 402 -7.24 -3.52 -19.47
CA ASP A 402 -7.61 -2.53 -18.45
C ASP A 402 -8.10 -3.17 -17.14
N ALA A 403 -8.77 -4.33 -17.22
CA ALA A 403 -9.19 -5.09 -16.06
C ALA A 403 -8.00 -5.52 -15.17
N TYR A 404 -6.85 -5.83 -15.77
CA TYR A 404 -5.66 -6.26 -15.04
C TYR A 404 -4.87 -5.09 -14.46
N LYS A 405 -4.90 -3.93 -15.10
CA LYS A 405 -4.16 -2.72 -14.66
C LYS A 405 -4.46 -2.36 -13.21
N GLN A 406 -5.69 -2.57 -12.75
CA GLN A 406 -6.11 -2.30 -11.37
C GLN A 406 -5.46 -3.20 -10.32
N LYS A 407 -4.89 -4.34 -10.71
CA LYS A 407 -4.16 -5.26 -9.82
C LYS A 407 -2.65 -5.06 -9.87
N LEU A 408 -2.13 -4.18 -10.73
CA LEU A 408 -0.70 -4.03 -10.92
C LEU A 408 -0.13 -3.10 -9.86
N GLY A 409 0.76 -3.64 -9.03
CA GLY A 409 1.63 -2.87 -8.15
C GLY A 409 2.70 -2.17 -9.00
N LEU A 410 2.62 -0.84 -9.06
CA LEU A 410 3.51 -0.01 -9.87
C LEU A 410 4.61 0.57 -9.00
N THR A 411 5.85 0.16 -9.24
CA THR A 411 7.00 0.63 -8.46
C THR A 411 8.26 0.73 -9.31
N VAL A 412 9.12 1.68 -8.96
CA VAL A 412 10.40 1.93 -9.66
C VAL A 412 11.60 1.30 -8.95
N SER A 413 11.38 0.69 -7.79
CA SER A 413 12.41 0.01 -6.98
C SER A 413 11.77 -0.95 -5.99
N THR A 414 12.52 -1.96 -5.55
CA THR A 414 12.08 -2.99 -4.60
C THR A 414 13.24 -3.41 -3.70
N SER A 415 13.03 -4.37 -2.80
CA SER A 415 14.10 -5.05 -2.04
C SER A 415 15.24 -5.58 -2.92
N SER A 416 14.94 -6.03 -4.15
CA SER A 416 15.94 -6.56 -5.07
C SER A 416 16.45 -5.56 -6.12
N PHE A 417 15.78 -4.41 -6.29
CA PHE A 417 16.11 -3.45 -7.34
C PHE A 417 16.25 -2.03 -6.77
N PRO A 418 17.47 -1.47 -6.72
CA PRO A 418 17.70 -0.18 -6.11
C PRO A 418 17.09 0.94 -6.95
N SER A 419 16.71 2.03 -6.29
CA SER A 419 16.22 3.23 -6.98
C SER A 419 17.33 3.91 -7.79
N ARG A 420 16.94 4.53 -8.91
CA ARG A 420 17.84 5.16 -9.90
C ARG A 420 17.47 6.61 -10.25
N LYS A 421 16.64 7.26 -9.40
CA LYS A 421 16.11 8.62 -9.63
C LYS A 421 15.46 8.79 -11.02
N ASP A 422 14.70 7.79 -11.45
CA ASP A 422 13.86 7.92 -12.65
C ASP A 422 12.54 8.62 -12.31
N VAL A 423 12.58 9.95 -12.35
CA VAL A 423 11.45 10.82 -12.02
C VAL A 423 10.26 10.65 -12.97
N LEU A 424 10.49 10.28 -14.24
CA LEU A 424 9.40 10.07 -15.20
C LEU A 424 8.68 8.75 -14.91
N SER A 425 9.42 7.68 -14.61
CA SER A 425 8.84 6.41 -14.18
C SER A 425 8.11 6.51 -12.85
N LEU A 426 8.65 7.30 -11.91
CA LEU A 426 7.98 7.58 -10.64
C LEU A 426 6.68 8.36 -10.83
N ALA A 427 6.68 9.37 -11.71
CA ALA A 427 5.46 10.11 -12.03
C ALA A 427 4.43 9.25 -12.74
N ALA A 428 4.87 8.41 -13.69
CA ALA A 428 4.02 7.48 -14.39
C ALA A 428 3.38 6.48 -13.41
N SER A 429 4.14 5.86 -12.51
CA SER A 429 3.59 4.90 -11.54
C SER A 429 2.50 5.50 -10.64
N LEU A 430 2.61 6.79 -10.30
CA LEU A 430 1.62 7.51 -9.49
C LEU A 430 0.38 7.97 -10.30
N LEU A 431 0.53 8.24 -11.60
CA LEU A 431 -0.52 8.81 -12.45
C LEU A 431 -1.23 7.78 -13.35
N LEU A 432 -0.70 6.57 -13.50
CA LEU A 432 -1.33 5.48 -14.25
C LEU A 432 -2.40 4.74 -13.40
N PRO A 433 -3.34 4.02 -14.04
CA PRO A 433 -4.20 3.06 -13.35
C PRO A 433 -3.39 1.96 -12.64
N GLY A 434 -3.91 1.40 -11.55
CA GLY A 434 -3.17 0.43 -10.73
C GLY A 434 -2.72 1.00 -9.39
N ILE A 435 -1.83 0.29 -8.70
CA ILE A 435 -1.56 0.46 -7.27
C ILE A 435 -0.13 0.97 -7.10
N PRO A 436 0.10 2.29 -6.95
CA PRO A 436 1.44 2.82 -6.78
C PRO A 436 2.03 2.37 -5.46
N ILE A 437 3.27 1.91 -5.51
CA ILE A 437 4.05 1.50 -4.34
C ILE A 437 5.40 2.22 -4.41
N ILE A 438 5.67 3.05 -3.42
CA ILE A 438 6.93 3.77 -3.27
C ILE A 438 7.81 2.94 -2.33
N TYR A 439 8.95 2.48 -2.81
CA TYR A 439 9.96 1.88 -1.94
C TYR A 439 10.80 2.99 -1.31
N TYR A 440 11.10 2.89 -0.01
CA TYR A 440 11.69 3.97 0.79
C TYR A 440 12.93 4.61 0.13
N GLY A 441 13.05 5.93 0.30
CA GLY A 441 14.10 6.75 -0.31
C GLY A 441 13.84 7.14 -1.77
N THR A 442 12.95 6.45 -2.48
CA THR A 442 12.57 6.84 -3.86
C THR A 442 11.93 8.22 -3.90
N GLU A 443 11.15 8.57 -2.89
CA GLU A 443 10.56 9.89 -2.72
C GLU A 443 11.60 10.99 -2.53
N LEU A 444 12.82 10.65 -2.10
CA LEU A 444 13.96 11.57 -1.97
C LEU A 444 14.86 11.55 -3.23
N GLY A 445 14.44 10.85 -4.28
CA GLY A 445 15.26 10.60 -5.45
C GLY A 445 16.54 9.82 -5.14
N MET A 446 16.50 8.95 -4.12
CA MET A 446 17.65 8.15 -3.70
C MET A 446 18.17 7.30 -4.85
N THR A 447 19.49 7.35 -5.07
CA THR A 447 20.20 6.49 -6.02
C THR A 447 21.40 5.90 -5.35
N SER A 448 21.45 4.58 -5.30
CA SER A 448 22.53 3.83 -4.70
C SER A 448 23.59 3.46 -5.74
N PHE A 449 24.85 3.57 -5.36
CA PHE A 449 26.02 3.23 -6.16
C PHE A 449 26.93 2.29 -5.38
N ASN A 450 27.61 1.41 -6.09
CA ASN A 450 28.63 0.55 -5.50
C ASN A 450 30.02 1.20 -5.64
N LYS A 451 30.31 2.24 -4.84
CA LYS A 451 31.57 3.00 -4.92
C LYS A 451 32.46 2.79 -3.68
N GLY A 452 33.30 1.77 -3.76
CA GLY A 452 34.33 1.48 -2.75
C GLY A 452 33.83 0.62 -1.59
N ARG A 453 34.64 0.51 -0.53
CA ARG A 453 34.33 -0.35 0.61
C ARG A 453 33.27 0.29 1.51
N ARG A 454 32.24 -0.48 1.86
CA ARG A 454 31.21 -0.10 2.83
C ARG A 454 31.81 -0.13 4.25
N PRO A 455 31.53 0.87 5.11
CA PRO A 455 31.95 0.81 6.50
C PRO A 455 31.31 -0.39 7.21
N GLU A 456 32.12 -1.20 7.90
CA GLU A 456 31.66 -2.43 8.55
C GLU A 456 30.76 -2.16 9.76
N GLN A 457 30.82 -0.96 10.33
CA GLN A 457 29.98 -0.54 11.44
C GLN A 457 28.57 -0.09 11.01
N LEU A 458 28.38 0.33 9.76
CA LEU A 458 27.08 0.82 9.27
C LEU A 458 26.25 -0.34 8.76
N TYR A 459 24.92 -0.28 8.96
CA TYR A 459 24.00 -1.25 8.37
C TYR A 459 24.31 -1.49 6.88
N PRO A 460 24.41 -2.75 6.42
CA PRO A 460 24.08 -4.00 7.12
C PRO A 460 25.26 -4.69 7.83
N LYS A 461 26.23 -3.91 8.32
CA LYS A 461 27.38 -4.35 9.11
C LYS A 461 28.22 -5.45 8.46
N GLY A 462 28.59 -5.24 7.20
CA GLY A 462 29.39 -6.19 6.42
C GLY A 462 28.63 -7.44 5.95
N LYS A 463 27.34 -7.60 6.28
CA LYS A 463 26.51 -8.69 5.76
C LYS A 463 26.29 -8.55 4.25
N SER A 464 26.19 -9.70 3.58
CA SER A 464 25.73 -9.83 2.20
C SER A 464 24.22 -10.07 2.18
N TYR A 465 23.54 -9.76 1.09
CA TYR A 465 22.14 -10.17 0.88
C TYR A 465 22.14 -11.46 0.08
N ASN A 466 21.57 -12.56 0.58
CA ASN A 466 21.59 -13.89 -0.06
C ASN A 466 22.96 -14.35 -0.58
N ASN A 467 24.07 -13.83 -0.03
CA ASN A 467 25.42 -14.01 -0.58
C ASN A 467 25.56 -13.64 -2.07
N GLU A 468 24.78 -12.66 -2.52
CA GLU A 468 24.91 -12.04 -3.82
C GLU A 468 26.29 -11.43 -4.01
N GLY A 469 26.82 -11.57 -5.23
CA GLY A 469 27.99 -10.80 -5.65
C GLY A 469 27.70 -9.29 -5.66
N LEU A 470 28.74 -8.49 -5.44
CA LEU A 470 28.62 -7.02 -5.48
C LEU A 470 28.51 -6.53 -6.92
N PHE A 471 27.29 -6.47 -7.45
CA PHE A 471 26.97 -5.91 -8.76
C PHE A 471 26.28 -4.55 -8.62
N ASP A 472 26.28 -3.75 -9.70
CA ASP A 472 25.57 -2.47 -9.74
C ASP A 472 24.05 -2.59 -9.47
N TYR A 473 23.48 -3.80 -9.56
CA TYR A 473 22.07 -4.11 -9.26
C TYR A 473 21.90 -5.12 -8.11
N GLY A 474 22.91 -5.29 -7.26
CA GLY A 474 22.78 -6.20 -6.11
C GLY A 474 21.71 -5.69 -5.14
N SER A 475 20.94 -6.62 -4.56
CA SER A 475 19.85 -6.32 -3.60
C SER A 475 20.35 -5.44 -2.46
N ILE A 476 21.62 -5.61 -2.06
CA ILE A 476 22.28 -4.80 -1.04
C ILE A 476 22.22 -3.28 -1.27
N LEU A 477 22.14 -2.81 -2.52
CA LEU A 477 22.02 -1.40 -2.85
C LEU A 477 20.59 -0.86 -2.61
N SER A 478 19.61 -1.74 -2.47
CA SER A 478 18.23 -1.42 -2.06
C SER A 478 18.06 -1.38 -0.53
N HIS A 479 19.08 -1.78 0.22
CA HIS A 479 19.09 -1.88 1.68
C HIS A 479 20.07 -0.88 2.28
N GLN A 480 19.98 0.37 1.82
CA GLN A 480 20.86 1.46 2.22
C GLN A 480 20.19 2.30 3.32
N PRO A 481 20.93 2.76 4.34
CA PRO A 481 20.34 3.57 5.40
C PRO A 481 19.54 4.76 4.85
N MET A 482 18.33 4.96 5.36
CA MET A 482 17.47 6.08 4.98
C MET A 482 18.18 7.43 5.29
N PRO A 483 18.32 8.33 4.30
CA PRO A 483 19.03 9.59 4.47
C PRO A 483 18.16 10.65 5.16
N TRP A 484 17.98 10.51 6.47
CA TRP A 484 17.18 11.44 7.27
C TRP A 484 17.78 12.83 7.39
N ASP A 485 19.10 12.90 7.52
CA ASP A 485 19.89 14.12 7.68
C ASP A 485 21.27 13.94 7.03
N THR A 486 22.06 15.01 6.98
CA THR A 486 23.41 14.95 6.40
C THR A 486 24.44 14.29 7.33
N SER A 487 24.15 14.23 8.62
CA SER A 487 25.09 13.72 9.63
C SER A 487 24.98 12.21 9.86
N GLY A 488 23.80 11.62 9.64
CA GLY A 488 23.45 10.26 10.04
C GLY A 488 22.86 10.15 11.44
N GLN A 489 22.92 11.20 12.26
CA GLN A 489 22.46 11.17 13.64
C GLN A 489 20.95 10.96 13.77
N ARG A 490 20.17 11.38 12.77
CA ARG A 490 18.74 11.09 12.74
C ARG A 490 18.43 9.65 12.30
N PHE A 491 19.32 9.01 11.53
CA PHE A 491 19.25 7.56 11.29
C PHE A 491 19.60 6.78 12.56
N SER A 492 20.74 7.09 13.20
CA SER A 492 21.17 6.51 14.47
C SER A 492 21.96 7.52 15.29
N LYS A 493 21.58 7.71 16.56
CA LYS A 493 22.31 8.57 17.50
C LYS A 493 23.71 8.08 17.84
N ALA A 494 24.03 6.82 17.55
CA ALA A 494 25.37 6.28 17.77
C ALA A 494 26.40 6.79 16.75
N ILE A 495 25.95 7.40 15.64
CA ILE A 495 26.83 8.00 14.64
C ILE A 495 27.38 9.33 15.18
N ASN A 496 28.65 9.33 15.55
CA ASN A 496 29.36 10.51 16.07
C ASN A 496 30.61 10.88 15.24
N ASP A 497 30.82 10.21 14.11
CA ASP A 497 31.94 10.41 13.21
C ASP A 497 31.47 10.79 11.79
N SER A 498 32.42 11.00 10.87
CA SER A 498 32.11 11.33 9.47
C SER A 498 31.86 10.09 8.59
N SER A 499 31.89 8.87 9.12
CA SER A 499 31.82 7.64 8.32
C SER A 499 30.50 7.51 7.58
N PHE A 500 29.38 7.83 8.23
CA PHE A 500 28.05 7.84 7.60
C PHE A 500 27.98 8.90 6.50
N LYS A 501 28.31 10.16 6.81
CA LYS A 501 28.31 11.25 5.85
C LYS A 501 29.18 10.92 4.62
N ASN A 502 30.41 10.48 4.84
CA ASN A 502 31.34 10.10 3.77
C ASN A 502 30.79 8.94 2.94
N TYR A 503 30.11 7.99 3.58
CA TYR A 503 29.49 6.85 2.90
C TYR A 503 28.32 7.29 2.01
N VAL A 504 27.38 8.07 2.57
CA VAL A 504 26.22 8.61 1.85
C VAL A 504 26.67 9.48 0.69
N GLU A 505 27.54 10.48 0.91
CA GLU A 505 28.00 11.37 -0.17
C GLU A 505 28.66 10.61 -1.34
N LYS A 506 29.33 9.49 -1.04
CA LYS A 506 30.02 8.68 -2.05
C LYS A 506 29.10 7.66 -2.74
N ASN A 507 28.18 7.03 -2.01
CA ASN A 507 27.43 5.86 -2.45
C ASN A 507 25.94 6.10 -2.63
N ILE A 508 25.39 7.19 -2.09
CA ILE A 508 23.96 7.49 -2.13
C ILE A 508 23.79 8.94 -2.60
N LYS A 509 23.23 9.11 -3.80
CA LYS A 509 22.77 10.44 -4.23
C LYS A 509 21.30 10.55 -3.89
N SER A 510 20.96 11.42 -2.95
CA SER A 510 19.57 11.68 -2.57
C SER A 510 19.42 13.11 -2.06
N GLU A 511 18.17 13.56 -1.99
CA GLU A 511 17.80 14.58 -1.02
C GLU A 511 17.79 13.96 0.39
N VAL A 512 17.89 14.78 1.44
CA VAL A 512 17.78 14.32 2.84
C VAL A 512 16.49 14.87 3.45
N VAL A 513 15.85 14.11 4.34
CA VAL A 513 14.52 14.45 4.88
C VAL A 513 14.50 15.82 5.57
N GLU A 514 15.49 16.11 6.42
CA GLU A 514 15.67 17.41 7.08
C GLU A 514 15.57 18.59 6.09
N ASN A 515 16.27 18.50 4.96
CA ASN A 515 16.29 19.60 3.99
C ASN A 515 14.99 19.75 3.21
N VAL A 516 14.32 18.65 2.84
CA VAL A 516 13.13 18.73 1.98
C VAL A 516 11.85 19.07 2.75
N VAL A 517 11.75 18.61 4.00
CA VAL A 517 10.60 18.89 4.87
C VAL A 517 10.63 20.35 5.32
N ASP A 518 11.81 20.90 5.67
CA ASP A 518 11.91 22.26 6.20
C ASP A 518 11.90 23.34 5.12
N ARG A 519 12.55 23.10 3.97
CA ARG A 519 12.80 24.17 2.96
C ARG A 519 11.64 24.39 1.97
N LYS A 520 10.62 23.53 1.95
CA LYS A 520 9.47 23.58 1.00
C LYS A 520 9.89 23.90 -0.45
N CYS A 521 10.97 23.29 -0.92
CA CYS A 521 11.49 23.58 -2.25
C CYS A 521 10.68 22.84 -3.32
N GLU A 522 9.95 23.59 -4.15
CA GLU A 522 9.01 23.02 -5.13
C GLU A 522 9.66 22.19 -6.25
N GLN A 523 10.98 22.28 -6.38
CA GLN A 523 11.77 21.58 -7.40
C GLN A 523 12.32 20.24 -6.94
N THR A 524 12.05 19.85 -5.69
CA THR A 524 12.54 18.59 -5.11
C THR A 524 11.71 17.40 -5.59
N VAL A 525 12.33 16.22 -5.62
CA VAL A 525 11.59 14.97 -5.93
C VAL A 525 10.55 14.70 -4.85
N TYR A 526 10.89 15.01 -3.59
CA TYR A 526 9.96 14.88 -2.47
C TYR A 526 8.67 15.67 -2.70
N TYR A 527 8.78 16.95 -3.06
CA TYR A 527 7.60 17.77 -3.30
C TYR A 527 6.83 17.38 -4.56
N LEU A 528 7.52 16.90 -5.60
CA LEU A 528 6.86 16.29 -6.76
C LEU A 528 5.97 15.12 -6.32
N VAL A 529 6.49 14.20 -5.51
CA VAL A 529 5.74 13.04 -5.00
C VAL A 529 4.53 13.50 -4.19
N GLN A 530 4.69 14.47 -3.29
CA GLN A 530 3.59 15.06 -2.52
C GLN A 530 2.46 15.59 -3.44
N ARG A 531 2.82 16.35 -4.48
CA ARG A 531 1.85 16.91 -5.43
C ARG A 531 1.15 15.82 -6.24
N LEU A 532 1.88 14.81 -6.69
CA LEU A 532 1.33 13.69 -7.45
C LEU A 532 0.36 12.85 -6.60
N ILE A 533 0.68 12.61 -5.34
CA ILE A 533 -0.19 11.88 -4.40
C ILE A 533 -1.45 12.69 -4.12
N ASN A 534 -1.33 14.01 -3.92
CA ASN A 534 -2.49 14.88 -3.77
C ASN A 534 -3.37 14.87 -5.03
N LEU A 535 -2.79 14.91 -6.24
CA LEU A 535 -3.55 14.76 -7.49
C LEU A 535 -4.26 13.41 -7.56
N ARG A 536 -3.59 12.34 -7.13
CA ARG A 536 -4.13 10.99 -7.13
C ARG A 536 -5.35 10.82 -6.22
N GLN A 537 -5.53 11.69 -5.22
CA GLN A 537 -6.75 11.68 -4.40
C GLN A 537 -8.01 11.97 -5.21
N ASN A 538 -7.89 12.57 -6.39
CA ASN A 538 -9.02 12.76 -7.30
C ASN A 538 -9.54 11.40 -7.84
N PRO A 539 -10.87 11.15 -7.84
CA PRO A 539 -11.46 9.90 -8.32
C PRO A 539 -11.08 9.51 -9.76
N THR A 540 -10.77 10.49 -10.62
CA THR A 540 -10.25 10.22 -11.97
C THR A 540 -8.96 9.41 -11.96
N PHE A 541 -8.07 9.62 -10.98
CA PHE A 541 -6.83 8.85 -10.86
C PHE A 541 -7.03 7.52 -10.11
N LYS A 542 -7.92 7.48 -9.11
CA LYS A 542 -8.21 6.26 -8.33
C LYS A 542 -8.89 5.18 -9.16
N SER A 543 -9.89 5.53 -9.98
CA SER A 543 -10.72 4.54 -10.70
C SER A 543 -11.01 4.89 -12.16
N GLY A 544 -10.53 6.03 -12.66
CA GLY A 544 -10.77 6.43 -14.03
C GLY A 544 -9.98 5.61 -15.06
N THR A 545 -10.48 5.59 -16.29
CA THR A 545 -9.83 4.96 -17.44
C THR A 545 -8.61 5.77 -17.90
N MET A 546 -7.85 5.17 -18.81
CA MET A 546 -6.68 5.78 -19.44
C MET A 546 -6.82 5.64 -20.95
N GLU A 547 -6.55 6.72 -21.68
CA GLU A 547 -6.48 6.73 -23.14
C GLU A 547 -5.14 7.34 -23.58
N GLU A 548 -4.39 6.62 -24.40
CA GLU A 548 -3.15 7.14 -24.97
C GLU A 548 -3.46 8.00 -26.21
N LEU A 549 -2.77 9.14 -26.35
CA LEU A 549 -3.01 10.06 -27.45
C LEU A 549 -2.13 9.71 -28.66
N SER A 550 -2.76 9.16 -29.70
CA SER A 550 -2.10 8.72 -30.93
C SER A 550 -1.44 9.84 -31.73
N SER A 551 -1.92 11.09 -31.60
CA SER A 551 -1.39 12.28 -32.26
C SER A 551 0.06 12.61 -31.89
N PHE A 552 0.60 11.98 -30.84
CA PHE A 552 1.96 12.20 -30.37
C PHE A 552 2.92 11.05 -30.73
N LYS A 553 2.46 10.03 -31.47
CA LYS A 553 3.28 8.87 -31.87
C LYS A 553 4.47 9.25 -32.76
N ASP A 554 4.31 10.23 -33.64
CA ASP A 554 5.40 10.69 -34.53
C ASP A 554 6.53 11.42 -33.77
N TYR A 555 6.32 11.75 -32.50
CA TYR A 555 7.27 12.43 -31.62
C TYR A 555 7.76 11.52 -30.47
N GLU A 556 7.60 10.20 -30.58
CA GLU A 556 8.00 9.20 -29.57
C GLU A 556 9.44 9.42 -29.03
N LYS A 557 10.32 10.11 -29.78
CA LYS A 557 11.72 10.48 -29.42
C LYS A 557 11.83 11.47 -28.27
N HIS A 558 10.79 12.24 -28.06
CA HIS A 558 10.75 13.33 -27.09
C HIS A 558 9.87 12.96 -25.89
N TYR A 559 8.88 12.11 -26.11
CA TYR A 559 7.94 11.70 -25.10
C TYR A 559 8.44 10.50 -24.29
N TYR A 560 8.07 10.50 -23.02
CA TYR A 560 8.01 9.33 -22.19
C TYR A 560 6.58 8.77 -22.11
N GLY A 561 5.56 9.62 -22.28
CA GLY A 561 4.17 9.21 -22.42
C GLY A 561 3.20 10.40 -22.43
N VAL A 562 2.14 10.32 -23.25
CA VAL A 562 1.05 11.31 -23.27
C VAL A 562 -0.28 10.59 -23.22
N PHE A 563 -1.04 10.82 -22.16
CA PHE A 563 -2.30 10.10 -21.94
C PHE A 563 -3.33 10.94 -21.20
N VAL A 564 -4.58 10.57 -21.39
CA VAL A 564 -5.74 11.18 -20.76
C VAL A 564 -6.30 10.24 -19.70
N ARG A 565 -6.62 10.78 -18.52
CA ARG A 565 -7.38 10.08 -17.49
C ARG A 565 -8.80 10.63 -17.46
N ARG A 566 -9.80 9.74 -17.49
CA ARG A 566 -11.23 10.10 -17.47
C ARG A 566 -11.99 9.26 -16.45
N ALA A 567 -12.90 9.90 -15.73
CA ALA A 567 -13.92 9.20 -14.94
C ALA A 567 -15.26 9.92 -15.10
N ALA A 568 -16.35 9.16 -15.22
CA ALA A 568 -17.68 9.72 -15.38
C ALA A 568 -18.03 10.61 -14.17
N GLY A 569 -18.48 11.84 -14.43
CA GLY A 569 -18.83 12.82 -13.39
C GLY A 569 -17.65 13.53 -12.72
N PHE A 570 -16.40 13.27 -13.14
CA PHE A 570 -15.20 13.89 -12.59
C PHE A 570 -14.37 14.61 -13.67
N PRO A 571 -13.49 15.56 -13.29
CA PRO A 571 -12.65 16.27 -14.24
C PRO A 571 -11.76 15.33 -15.06
N THR A 572 -11.60 15.64 -16.34
CA THR A 572 -10.66 14.96 -17.23
C THR A 572 -9.26 15.55 -17.03
N PHE A 573 -8.24 14.71 -17.02
CA PHE A 573 -6.84 15.15 -16.90
C PHE A 573 -6.03 14.69 -18.12
N VAL A 574 -5.19 15.58 -18.64
CA VAL A 574 -4.18 15.27 -19.66
C VAL A 574 -2.82 15.26 -18.98
N ILE A 575 -2.08 14.17 -19.14
CA ILE A 575 -0.78 13.95 -18.55
C ILE A 575 0.24 13.92 -19.69
N VAL A 576 1.30 14.71 -19.54
CA VAL A 576 2.39 14.82 -20.50
C VAL A 576 3.69 14.57 -19.76
N LEU A 577 4.37 13.47 -20.12
CA LEU A 577 5.69 13.10 -19.62
C LEU A 577 6.67 13.23 -20.78
N LEU A 578 7.59 14.19 -20.67
CA LEU A 578 8.60 14.50 -21.69
C LEU A 578 9.97 14.10 -21.19
N ARG A 579 10.72 13.33 -21.99
CA ARG A 579 12.14 13.04 -21.70
C ARG A 579 13.01 14.23 -22.10
N TYR A 580 12.72 14.82 -23.25
CA TYR A 580 13.40 16.00 -23.76
C TYR A 580 12.39 16.88 -24.51
N THR A 581 12.48 18.18 -24.30
CA THR A 581 11.62 19.16 -24.97
C THR A 581 12.35 19.75 -26.16
N PRO A 582 11.93 19.49 -27.41
CA PRO A 582 12.56 20.10 -28.57
C PRO A 582 12.32 21.61 -28.61
N PRO A 583 13.15 22.36 -29.36
CA PRO A 583 12.96 23.81 -29.52
C PRO A 583 11.60 24.11 -30.17
N ASN A 584 10.89 25.11 -29.65
CA ASN A 584 9.59 25.57 -30.15
C ASN A 584 8.52 24.47 -30.22
N PHE A 585 8.50 23.60 -29.21
CA PHE A 585 7.54 22.50 -29.17
C PHE A 585 6.15 22.97 -28.75
N VAL A 586 5.14 22.51 -29.48
CA VAL A 586 3.75 22.87 -29.25
C VAL A 586 2.96 21.64 -28.84
N LEU A 587 2.35 21.72 -27.65
CA LEU A 587 1.38 20.74 -27.20
C LEU A 587 -0.02 21.26 -27.53
N ASP A 588 -0.71 20.60 -28.46
CA ASP A 588 -2.06 20.96 -28.87
C ASP A 588 -3.10 19.95 -28.34
N PHE A 589 -3.98 20.43 -27.46
CA PHE A 589 -5.06 19.64 -26.88
C PHE A 589 -6.46 20.15 -27.26
N ARG A 590 -6.58 20.97 -28.31
CA ARG A 590 -7.87 21.54 -28.77
C ARG A 590 -8.92 20.48 -29.11
N TYR A 591 -8.49 19.32 -29.60
CA TYR A 591 -9.38 18.19 -29.91
C TYR A 591 -9.89 17.43 -28.68
N ILE A 592 -9.32 17.70 -27.50
CA ILE A 592 -9.62 16.99 -26.26
C ILE A 592 -10.41 17.89 -25.31
N CYS A 593 -9.98 19.15 -25.19
CA CYS A 593 -10.44 20.08 -24.17
C CYS A 593 -10.64 21.47 -24.77
N SER A 594 -11.68 22.18 -24.32
CA SER A 594 -11.95 23.56 -24.77
C SER A 594 -10.98 24.56 -24.15
N SER A 595 -10.63 24.33 -22.87
CA SER A 595 -9.63 25.06 -22.10
C SER A 595 -9.01 24.12 -21.08
N VAL A 596 -7.84 24.50 -20.55
CA VAL A 596 -7.10 23.68 -19.59
C VAL A 596 -6.59 24.51 -18.41
N THR A 597 -6.62 23.91 -17.22
CA THR A 597 -5.97 24.43 -16.02
C THR A 597 -4.70 23.65 -15.76
N VAL A 598 -3.56 24.31 -15.61
CA VAL A 598 -2.30 23.65 -15.25
C VAL A 598 -2.38 23.19 -13.80
N ARG A 599 -2.27 21.90 -13.51
CA ARG A 599 -2.28 21.36 -12.13
C ARG A 599 -0.88 21.03 -11.62
N LEU A 600 -0.02 20.57 -12.51
CA LEU A 600 1.40 20.32 -12.24
C LEU A 600 2.23 20.69 -13.46
N ALA A 601 3.34 21.36 -13.21
CA ALA A 601 4.45 21.52 -14.15
C ALA A 601 5.73 21.32 -13.31
N TYR A 602 6.49 20.29 -13.63
CA TYR A 602 7.72 19.94 -12.93
C TYR A 602 8.82 19.59 -13.94
N PRO A 603 10.05 20.14 -13.81
CA PRO A 603 10.38 21.31 -12.99
C PRO A 603 9.47 22.51 -13.30
N SER A 604 9.39 23.50 -12.41
CA SER A 604 8.55 24.68 -12.68
C SER A 604 8.93 25.34 -14.00
N ILE A 605 7.92 25.59 -14.85
CA ILE A 605 8.09 26.19 -16.17
C ILE A 605 7.61 27.65 -16.07
N PRO A 606 8.48 28.65 -16.33
CA PRO A 606 8.17 30.08 -16.09
C PRO A 606 6.86 30.55 -16.74
N ASN A 607 6.57 30.08 -17.96
CA ASN A 607 5.39 30.48 -18.73
C ASN A 607 4.19 29.54 -18.51
N LEU A 608 4.29 28.56 -17.62
CA LEU A 608 3.23 27.59 -17.33
C LEU A 608 3.04 27.41 -15.81
N PRO A 609 2.71 28.48 -15.06
CA PRO A 609 2.56 28.39 -13.62
C PRO A 609 1.37 27.51 -13.23
N ALA A 610 1.49 26.81 -12.11
CA ALA A 610 0.43 25.96 -11.57
C ALA A 610 -0.83 26.79 -11.24
N ASN A 611 -1.99 26.16 -11.41
CA ASN A 611 -3.35 26.71 -11.32
C ASN A 611 -3.72 27.81 -12.32
N ASN A 612 -2.89 28.07 -13.33
CA ASN A 612 -3.23 29.01 -14.39
C ASN A 612 -4.25 28.41 -15.38
N LEU A 613 -5.25 29.20 -15.76
CA LEU A 613 -6.24 28.85 -16.77
C LEU A 613 -5.76 29.29 -18.15
N LEU A 614 -5.63 28.32 -19.06
CA LEU A 614 -5.31 28.56 -20.46
C LEU A 614 -6.58 28.38 -21.29
N ARG A 615 -7.08 29.50 -21.83
CA ARG A 615 -8.27 29.54 -22.69
C ARG A 615 -8.03 28.94 -24.07
N CYS A 616 -6.79 28.97 -24.54
CA CYS A 616 -6.35 28.21 -25.70
C CYS A 616 -5.50 27.04 -25.18
N PRO A 617 -5.91 25.78 -25.40
CA PRO A 617 -5.17 24.59 -24.94
C PRO A 617 -4.00 24.26 -25.88
N GLU A 618 -3.34 25.29 -26.41
CA GLU A 618 -2.11 25.23 -27.19
C GLU A 618 -0.98 25.77 -26.30
N ILE A 619 -0.07 24.89 -25.91
CA ILE A 619 1.02 25.21 -24.97
C ILE A 619 2.32 25.24 -25.73
N HIS A 620 2.91 26.43 -25.84
CA HIS A 620 4.23 26.65 -26.44
C HIS A 620 5.31 26.47 -25.37
N LEU A 621 6.07 25.39 -25.48
CA LEU A 621 7.25 25.15 -24.65
C LEU A 621 8.46 25.81 -25.33
N VAL A 622 8.79 27.02 -24.90
CA VAL A 622 9.90 27.80 -25.45
C VAL A 622 11.22 27.34 -24.84
N ASN A 623 12.10 26.81 -25.70
CA ASN A 623 13.52 26.53 -25.48
C ASN A 623 13.91 26.17 -24.04
N SER A 624 13.29 25.13 -23.49
CA SER A 624 13.70 24.58 -22.21
C SER A 624 14.81 23.56 -22.44
N THR A 625 16.05 23.87 -22.07
CA THR A 625 17.14 22.88 -21.94
C THR A 625 16.88 21.82 -20.86
N LEU A 626 15.66 21.80 -20.30
CA LEU A 626 15.21 20.93 -19.23
C LEU A 626 14.97 19.52 -19.79
N SER A 627 15.69 18.55 -19.24
CA SER A 627 15.35 17.14 -19.35
C SER A 627 14.27 16.78 -18.34
N ASN A 628 13.43 15.80 -18.68
CA ASN A 628 12.39 15.23 -17.82
C ASN A 628 11.33 16.25 -17.32
N GLN A 629 10.35 16.59 -18.17
CA GLN A 629 9.21 17.42 -17.77
C GLN A 629 7.95 16.59 -17.51
N ILE A 630 7.23 16.94 -16.45
CA ILE A 630 5.96 16.34 -16.03
C ILE A 630 4.93 17.47 -16.00
N ILE A 631 3.94 17.38 -16.88
CA ILE A 631 2.85 18.35 -16.97
C ILE A 631 1.54 17.60 -16.76
N VAL A 632 0.72 18.07 -15.83
CA VAL A 632 -0.64 17.57 -15.60
C VAL A 632 -1.59 18.73 -15.79
N LEU A 633 -2.50 18.58 -16.74
CA LEU A 633 -3.51 19.56 -17.10
C LEU A 633 -4.89 19.00 -16.72
N GLN A 634 -5.75 19.85 -16.17
CA GLN A 634 -7.16 19.53 -15.98
C GLN A 634 -7.97 20.23 -17.06
N CYS A 635 -8.85 19.50 -17.73
CA CYS A 635 -9.76 20.07 -18.72
C CYS A 635 -10.97 20.72 -18.04
N ASN A 636 -11.41 21.85 -18.58
CA ASN A 636 -12.60 22.57 -18.15
C ASN A 636 -13.69 22.61 -19.23
#